data_AF-A0A821DLZ9-F1
#
_entry.id   AF-A0A821DLZ9-F1
#
_cell.length_a   1.000
_cell.length_b   1.000
_cell.length_c   1.000
_cell.angle_alpha   90.00
_cell.angle_beta   90.00
_cell.angle_gamma   90.00
#
_symmetry.space_group_name_H-M   'P 1'
#
loop_
_entity.id
_entity.type
_entity.pdbx_description
1 polymer ?
#
loop_
_entity_poly.entity_id
_entity_poly.type
_entity_poly.pdbx_seq_one_letter_code
_entity_poly.pdbx_strand_id
1 'polypeptide(L)'
;GTSDTKSVVPPPLAVIYQKLAYLLLDTINEAVKSTNDGRMRSSFKIVRGPESDSKDFADLYDMNEKEILGMGRFGMVFGGTMRRNGVRVAIKKIQTTECSQ
;
A
#
# COMPACT_ATOMS: atom_id res chain seq x y z
N GLY A 1 44.30 2.15 -49.32
CA GLY A 1 43.40 2.38 -48.17
C GLY A 1 42.33 3.35 -48.59
N THR A 2 41.06 2.99 -48.41
CA THR A 2 39.92 3.90 -48.58
C THR A 2 38.90 3.51 -47.52
N SER A 3 38.85 4.30 -46.44
CA SER A 3 37.87 4.20 -45.38
C SER A 3 36.66 5.05 -45.75
N ASP A 4 35.57 4.41 -46.17
CA ASP A 4 34.29 5.07 -46.40
C ASP A 4 33.65 5.42 -45.05
N THR A 5 33.86 6.66 -44.59
CA THR A 5 33.12 7.20 -43.44
C THR A 5 31.72 7.59 -43.91
N LYS A 6 30.74 6.69 -43.71
CA LYS A 6 29.31 7.01 -43.86
C LYS A 6 28.93 8.09 -42.83
N SER A 7 28.81 9.32 -43.29
CA SER A 7 28.23 10.43 -42.54
C SER A 7 26.73 10.15 -42.32
N VAL A 8 26.38 9.68 -41.13
CA VAL A 8 24.98 9.49 -40.72
C VAL A 8 24.45 10.86 -40.29
N VAL A 9 23.66 11.48 -41.17
CA VAL A 9 22.99 12.74 -40.89
C VAL A 9 22.05 12.55 -39.69
N PRO A 10 22.13 13.38 -38.63
CA PRO A 10 21.27 13.23 -37.48
C PRO A 10 19.79 13.41 -37.88
N PRO A 11 18.88 12.60 -37.32
CA PRO A 11 17.47 12.70 -37.65
C PRO A 11 16.93 14.09 -37.30
N PRO A 12 16.01 14.64 -38.10
CA PRO A 12 15.40 15.93 -37.81
C PRO A 12 14.75 15.93 -36.42
N LEU A 13 14.83 17.08 -35.72
CA LEU A 13 14.26 17.24 -34.38
C LEU A 13 12.77 16.83 -34.32
N ALA A 14 12.01 17.05 -35.40
CA ALA A 14 10.61 16.63 -35.51
C ALA A 14 10.43 15.11 -35.32
N VAL A 15 11.34 14.29 -35.85
CA VAL A 15 11.31 12.83 -35.71
C VAL A 15 11.62 12.41 -34.27
N ILE A 16 12.51 13.15 -33.60
CA ILE A 16 12.85 12.93 -32.20
C ILE A 16 11.64 13.25 -31.31
N TYR A 17 11.00 14.42 -31.50
CA TYR A 17 9.80 14.80 -30.74
C TYR A 17 8.64 13.83 -30.95
N GLN A 18 8.43 13.36 -32.19
CA GLN A 18 7.40 12.38 -32.49
C GLN A 18 7.65 11.05 -31.74
N LYS A 19 8.89 10.56 -31.71
CA LYS A 19 9.25 9.34 -30.96
C LYS A 19 9.05 9.51 -29.45
N LEU A 20 9.44 10.66 -28.89
CA LEU A 20 9.24 10.95 -27.47
C LEU A 20 7.75 11.02 -27.11
N ALA A 21 6.92 11.59 -27.98
CA ALA A 21 5.47 11.65 -27.77
C ALA A 21 4.85 10.25 -27.73
N TYR A 22 5.25 9.34 -28.63
CA TYR A 22 4.79 7.95 -28.59
C TYR A 22 5.22 7.22 -27.32
N LEU A 23 6.48 7.36 -26.91
CA LEU A 23 6.98 6.75 -25.68
C LEU A 23 6.26 7.25 -24.43
N LEU A 24 5.95 8.56 -24.37
CA LEU A 24 5.19 9.15 -23.27
C LEU A 24 3.77 8.57 -23.24
N LEU A 25 3.12 8.47 -24.39
CA LEU A 25 1.75 7.95 -24.49
C LEU A 25 1.68 6.48 -24.09
N ASP A 26 2.62 5.66 -24.52
CA ASP A 26 2.73 4.25 -24.12
C ASP A 26 2.92 4.11 -22.61
N THR A 27 3.79 4.94 -22.01
CA THR A 27 4.04 4.93 -20.57
C THR A 27 2.77 5.28 -19.77
N ILE A 28 2.02 6.29 -20.22
CA ILE A 28 0.75 6.67 -19.59
C ILE A 28 -0.27 5.55 -19.72
N ASN A 29 -0.39 4.95 -20.91
CA ASN A 29 -1.33 3.85 -21.15
C ASN A 29 -1.03 2.63 -20.28
N GLU A 30 0.24 2.26 -20.12
CA GLU A 30 0.65 1.16 -19.24
C GLU A 30 0.41 1.49 -17.75
N ALA A 31 0.68 2.73 -17.32
CA ALA A 31 0.37 3.15 -15.96
C ALA A 31 -1.14 3.10 -15.66
N VAL A 32 -1.98 3.54 -16.60
CA VAL A 32 -3.44 3.48 -16.48
C VAL A 32 -3.93 2.02 -16.43
N LYS A 33 -3.39 1.13 -17.27
CA LYS A 33 -3.69 -0.31 -17.20
C LYS A 33 -3.26 -0.92 -15.87
N SER A 34 -2.10 -0.53 -15.33
CA SER A 34 -1.60 -1.01 -14.04
C SER A 34 -2.48 -0.58 -12.86
N THR A 35 -3.14 0.58 -12.91
CA THR A 35 -4.13 0.95 -11.89
C THR A 35 -5.44 0.17 -11.96
N ASN A 36 -5.72 -0.47 -13.11
CA ASN A 36 -6.87 -1.36 -13.32
C ASN A 36 -6.54 -2.84 -13.09
N ASP A 37 -5.30 -3.16 -12.71
CA ASP A 37 -5.05 -4.30 -11.82
C ASP A 37 -5.65 -3.92 -10.46
N GLY A 38 -6.98 -3.82 -10.43
CA GLY A 38 -7.82 -4.09 -9.28
C GLY A 38 -7.56 -5.53 -8.91
N ARG A 39 -6.34 -5.76 -8.39
CA ARG A 39 -5.82 -6.98 -7.85
C ARG A 39 -6.98 -7.53 -7.07
N MET A 40 -7.58 -8.57 -7.66
CA MET A 40 -8.67 -9.35 -7.15
C MET A 40 -8.63 -9.19 -5.65
N ARG A 41 -9.52 -8.34 -5.12
CA ARG A 41 -9.64 -8.09 -3.69
C ARG A 41 -9.89 -9.48 -3.18
N SER A 42 -8.83 -10.15 -2.72
CA SER A 42 -8.88 -11.56 -2.41
C SER A 42 -10.07 -11.66 -1.47
N SER A 43 -11.09 -12.38 -1.93
CA SER A 43 -12.40 -12.43 -1.27
C SER A 43 -12.24 -13.29 -0.03
N PHE A 44 -11.37 -12.85 0.88
CA PHE A 44 -11.31 -13.31 2.24
C PHE A 44 -12.64 -12.88 2.85
N LYS A 45 -13.61 -13.80 2.82
CA LYS A 45 -14.75 -13.72 3.73
C LYS A 45 -14.15 -13.62 5.13
N ILE A 46 -14.43 -12.52 5.83
CA ILE A 46 -14.15 -12.43 7.26
C ILE A 46 -15.09 -13.43 7.92
N VAL A 47 -14.60 -14.65 8.13
CA VAL A 47 -15.30 -15.67 8.91
C VAL A 47 -15.08 -15.28 10.37
N ARG A 48 -16.05 -14.54 10.93
CA ARG A 48 -16.18 -14.44 12.38
C ARG A 48 -16.46 -15.86 12.89
N GLY A 49 -15.56 -16.40 13.71
CA GLY A 49 -15.73 -17.71 14.32
C GLY A 49 -17.02 -17.74 15.16
N PRO A 50 -17.53 -18.92 15.52
CA PRO A 50 -18.65 -19.03 16.44
C PRO A 50 -18.28 -18.29 17.74
N GLU A 51 -19.00 -17.21 18.02
CA GLU A 51 -18.84 -16.32 19.17
C GLU A 51 -19.25 -17.08 20.45
N SER A 52 -18.46 -18.04 20.92
CA SER A 52 -18.83 -18.88 22.07
C SER A 52 -18.06 -18.59 23.36
N ASP A 53 -17.25 -17.53 23.40
CA ASP A 53 -16.64 -16.99 24.63
C ASP A 53 -16.29 -15.52 24.34
N SER A 54 -17.27 -14.61 24.39
CA SER A 54 -17.04 -13.17 24.17
C SER A 54 -16.28 -12.56 25.36
N LYS A 55 -15.00 -12.91 25.53
CA LYS A 55 -14.12 -12.22 26.47
C LYS A 55 -13.90 -10.82 25.94
N ASP A 56 -14.15 -9.82 26.78
CA ASP A 56 -13.88 -8.45 26.43
C ASP A 56 -12.37 -8.27 26.21
N PHE A 57 -11.99 -7.29 25.39
CA PHE A 57 -10.59 -6.94 25.18
C PHE A 57 -9.88 -6.69 26.53
N ALA A 58 -10.60 -6.05 27.46
CA ALA A 58 -10.15 -5.76 28.82
C ALA A 58 -9.98 -7.01 29.70
N ASP A 59 -10.46 -8.19 29.31
CA ASP A 59 -10.17 -9.43 30.04
C ASP A 59 -8.86 -10.08 29.58
N LEU A 60 -8.45 -9.81 28.34
CA LEU A 60 -7.35 -10.50 27.68
C LEU A 60 -6.04 -9.68 27.67
N TYR A 61 -6.14 -8.36 27.57
CA TYR A 61 -4.99 -7.50 27.29
C TYR A 61 -4.95 -6.25 28.16
N ASP A 62 -3.78 -5.98 28.75
CA ASP A 62 -3.49 -4.75 29.46
C ASP A 62 -2.82 -3.76 28.51
N MET A 63 -3.52 -2.67 28.17
CA MET A 63 -3.03 -1.64 27.27
C MET A 63 -2.40 -0.51 28.07
N ASN A 64 -1.20 -0.08 27.70
CA ASN A 64 -0.58 1.11 28.26
C ASN A 64 -0.83 2.31 27.33
N GLU A 65 -1.86 3.10 27.63
CA GLU A 65 -2.21 4.30 26.84
C GLU A 65 -1.09 5.36 26.80
N LYS A 66 -0.12 5.30 27.72
CA LYS A 66 1.04 6.21 27.75
C LYS A 66 2.18 5.76 26.83
N GLU A 67 2.20 4.49 26.41
CA GLU A 67 3.24 3.92 25.55
C GLU A 67 2.74 3.86 24.10
N ILE A 68 2.87 4.96 23.37
CA ILE A 68 2.53 5.02 21.94
C ILE A 68 3.69 4.47 21.12
N LEU A 69 3.46 3.37 20.40
CA LEU A 69 4.42 2.74 19.50
C LEU A 69 4.32 3.27 18.07
N GLY A 70 3.16 3.84 17.69
CA GLY A 70 2.96 4.41 16.37
C GLY A 70 1.62 5.11 16.20
N MET A 71 1.56 6.03 15.25
CA MET A 71 0.36 6.79 14.92
C MET A 71 0.26 6.93 13.40
N GLY A 72 -0.94 6.77 12.85
CA GLY A 72 -1.18 6.99 11.43
C GLY A 72 -2.66 7.18 11.13
N ARG A 73 -2.99 7.33 9.84
CA ARG A 73 -4.35 7.60 9.38
C ARG A 73 -5.40 6.56 9.83
N PHE A 74 -4.97 5.33 10.11
CA PHE A 74 -5.85 4.24 10.53
C PHE A 74 -5.99 4.10 12.05
N GLY A 75 -5.45 5.04 12.82
CA GLY A 75 -5.50 5.06 14.27
C GLY A 75 -4.13 4.98 14.94
N MET A 76 -4.13 4.55 16.20
CA MET A 76 -2.97 4.54 17.09
C MET A 76 -2.55 3.12 17.46
N VAL A 77 -1.25 2.92 17.67
CA VAL A 77 -0.67 1.66 18.15
C VAL A 77 -0.05 1.91 19.52
N PHE A 78 -0.49 1.14 20.51
CA PHE A 78 -0.03 1.21 21.90
C PHE A 78 0.76 -0.04 22.27
N GLY A 79 1.66 0.10 23.24
CA GLY A 79 2.26 -1.03 23.92
C GLY A 79 1.29 -1.65 24.93
N GLY A 80 1.43 -2.95 25.17
CA GLY A 80 0.65 -3.65 26.19
C GLY A 80 1.20 -5.03 26.52
N THR A 81 0.45 -5.76 27.33
CA THR A 81 0.73 -7.16 27.70
C THR A 81 -0.50 -8.04 27.59
N MET A 82 -0.32 -9.32 27.29
CA MET A 82 -1.38 -10.33 27.39
C MET A 82 -1.52 -10.77 28.85
N ARG A 83 -2.68 -10.59 29.48
CA ARG A 83 -2.85 -10.83 30.92
C ARG A 83 -2.54 -12.26 31.36
N ARG A 84 -2.83 -13.25 30.51
CA ARG A 84 -2.62 -14.67 30.81
C ARG A 84 -1.15 -15.03 31.06
N ASN A 85 -0.20 -14.40 30.37
CA ASN A 85 1.21 -14.83 30.39
C ASN A 85 2.21 -13.66 30.40
N GLY A 86 1.76 -12.41 30.43
CA GLY A 86 2.59 -11.21 30.47
C GLY A 86 3.34 -10.89 29.17
N VAL A 87 3.09 -11.62 28.07
CA VAL A 87 3.80 -11.40 26.80
C VAL A 87 3.53 -9.99 26.28
N ARG A 88 4.58 -9.27 25.89
CA ARG A 88 4.48 -7.93 25.29
C ARG A 88 3.79 -8.01 23.94
N VAL A 89 2.85 -7.09 23.71
CA VAL A 89 2.07 -7.00 22.47
C VAL A 89 2.00 -5.55 22.00
N ALA A 90 1.78 -5.38 20.70
CA ALA A 90 1.36 -4.11 20.11
C ALA A 90 -0.15 -4.15 19.88
N ILE A 91 -0.88 -3.13 20.33
CA ILE A 91 -2.33 -3.05 20.24
C ILE A 91 -2.72 -1.87 19.34
N LYS A 92 -3.41 -2.15 18.22
CA LYS A 92 -3.86 -1.11 17.29
C LYS A 92 -5.32 -0.72 17.57
N LYS A 93 -5.53 0.51 18.03
CA LYS A 93 -6.86 1.12 18.17
C LYS A 93 -7.27 1.73 16.83
N ILE A 94 -8.26 1.12 16.18
CA ILE A 94 -8.76 1.58 14.88
C ILE A 94 -9.65 2.81 15.09
N GLN A 95 -9.30 3.91 14.43
CA GLN A 95 -10.17 5.07 14.36
C GLN A 95 -11.06 4.93 13.13
N THR A 96 -12.32 4.57 13.33
CA THR A 96 -13.32 4.60 12.27
C THR A 96 -13.71 6.05 12.03
N THR A 97 -13.19 6.65 10.95
CA THR A 97 -13.81 7.83 10.36
C THR A 97 -14.98 7.34 9.53
N GLU A 98 -16.22 7.60 9.94
CA GLU A 98 -17.34 7.49 9.01
C GLU A 98 -17.07 8.49 7.88
N CYS A 99 -16.91 8.00 6.66
CA CYS A 99 -16.99 8.85 5.49
C CYS A 99 -18.45 9.22 5.34
N SER A 100 -18.83 10.46 5.69
CA SER A 100 -20.10 11.02 5.24
C SER A 100 -20.08 10.98 3.71
N GLN A 101 -20.84 10.06 3.12
CA GLN A 101 -21.09 10.01 1.67
C GLN A 101 -22.21 10.96 1.31
#